data_AF-A0A8H4NP79-F1
#
_entry.id   AF-A0A8H4NP79-F1
#
_cell.length_a   1.000
_cell.length_b   1.000
_cell.length_c   1.000
_cell.angle_alpha   90.00
_cell.angle_beta   90.00
_cell.angle_gamma   90.00
#
_symmetry.space_group_name_H-M   'P 1'
#
loop_
_entity.id
_entity.type
_entity.pdbx_description
1 polymer ?
#
loop_
_entity_poly.entity_id
_entity_poly.type
_entity_poly.pdbx_seq_one_letter_code
_entity_poly.pdbx_strand_id
1 'polypeptide(L)'
;MSTEDVDPVLHSDEQIADDGDSSIGTDAASSTTSISSSILNYRHENGRTYHRYKDGKYHLPNDQVENERLDLQHNLFLLTFGDKLGLAPPNDPAAKVGRVLDVGTGTGIWAIDYADEHPETEVIGVDLSPIQPAFNLKPGGYTEIQEIGGTILSDDGTLTPDHALSKWCILLGEAFTKLGSMSIEFDKIKAIMQEVGFIDVDDKRFKWPTNSWPRDKKYKELGTWNNYNSSNALESLSMASFSRAHGWSREEVTTFLVDVRKDLNNPSIHAYNPICSIYGKKPDA
;
A
#
# COMPACT_ATOMS: atom_id res chain seq x y z
N MET A 1 58.23 -8.13 6.82
CA MET A 1 57.13 -7.25 7.27
C MET A 1 55.85 -7.89 6.82
N SER A 2 55.34 -8.78 7.68
CA SER A 2 54.17 -9.63 7.48
C SER A 2 52.97 -8.96 8.12
N THR A 3 51.88 -8.89 7.37
CA THR A 3 50.53 -8.62 7.85
C THR A 3 50.00 -9.87 8.55
N GLU A 4 49.61 -9.74 9.82
CA GLU A 4 48.80 -10.75 10.51
C GLU A 4 47.59 -10.05 11.14
N ASP A 5 46.42 -10.58 10.77
CA ASP A 5 45.12 -10.37 11.39
C ASP A 5 45.17 -10.68 12.89
N VAL A 6 44.55 -9.81 13.69
CA VAL A 6 44.17 -10.13 15.06
C VAL A 6 42.73 -9.70 15.26
N ASP A 7 41.82 -10.68 15.27
CA ASP A 7 40.41 -10.52 15.64
C ASP A 7 40.27 -9.95 17.06
N PRO A 8 39.35 -8.99 17.31
CA PRO A 8 38.93 -8.65 18.66
C PRO A 8 37.86 -9.64 19.13
N VAL A 9 38.34 -10.62 19.90
CA VAL A 9 37.72 -11.37 21.01
C VAL A 9 36.29 -10.95 21.43
N LEU A 10 35.35 -11.88 21.32
CA LEU A 10 34.04 -11.86 21.99
C LEU A 10 34.21 -12.12 23.49
N HIS A 11 33.74 -11.21 24.34
CA HIS A 11 33.59 -11.45 25.77
C HIS A 11 32.13 -11.74 26.13
N SER A 12 31.96 -12.72 27.02
CA SER A 12 30.72 -13.37 27.44
C SER A 12 29.85 -12.52 28.37
N ASP A 13 28.53 -12.69 28.22
CA ASP A 13 27.49 -12.18 29.12
C ASP A 13 27.73 -12.55 30.59
N GLU A 14 27.82 -11.53 31.45
CA GLU A 14 27.64 -11.58 32.90
C GLU A 14 27.19 -10.17 33.33
N GLN A 15 26.25 -9.91 34.23
CA GLN A 15 25.43 -10.67 35.16
C GLN A 15 24.27 -9.72 35.55
N ILE A 16 23.07 -10.26 35.83
CA ILE A 16 21.99 -9.52 36.48
C ILE A 16 22.37 -9.34 37.96
N ALA A 17 22.42 -8.09 38.43
CA ALA A 17 22.41 -7.77 39.86
C ALA A 17 21.48 -6.58 40.11
N ASP A 18 20.67 -6.73 41.16
CA ASP A 18 19.53 -5.90 41.56
C ASP A 18 19.92 -4.83 42.61
N ASP A 19 19.02 -3.84 42.74
CA ASP A 19 18.83 -2.85 43.81
C ASP A 19 19.75 -1.62 43.95
N GLY A 20 19.16 -0.43 43.76
CA GLY A 20 19.70 0.85 44.25
C GLY A 20 19.16 2.14 43.61
N ASP A 21 17.92 2.52 43.95
CA ASP A 21 17.32 3.88 44.00
C ASP A 21 18.11 5.10 43.47
N SER A 22 17.66 5.74 42.37
CA SER A 22 17.29 7.18 42.33
C SER A 22 17.14 7.78 40.93
N SER A 23 16.08 8.58 40.81
CA SER A 23 15.84 9.75 39.94
C SER A 23 15.25 9.56 38.53
N ILE A 24 14.03 10.08 38.44
CA ILE A 24 13.31 10.60 37.27
C ILE A 24 14.23 11.27 36.24
N GLY A 25 14.08 10.93 34.95
CA GLY A 25 14.43 11.83 33.87
C GLY A 25 14.76 11.18 32.53
N THR A 26 13.77 11.18 31.63
CA THR A 26 13.90 11.15 30.16
C THR A 26 14.40 9.86 29.50
N ASP A 27 13.51 8.87 29.36
CA ASP A 27 13.57 7.95 28.22
C ASP A 27 12.96 8.65 26.99
N ALA A 28 13.70 9.60 26.45
CA ALA A 28 13.58 9.92 25.03
C ALA A 28 14.29 8.79 24.28
N ALA A 29 13.60 7.66 24.12
CA ALA A 29 14.06 6.61 23.21
C ALA A 29 14.28 7.26 21.84
N SER A 30 15.54 7.32 21.42
CA SER A 30 15.96 7.87 20.14
C SER A 30 15.18 7.16 19.02
N SER A 31 14.36 7.90 18.29
CA SER A 31 13.53 7.39 17.18
C SER A 31 14.34 6.98 15.94
N THR A 32 15.67 6.98 16.03
CA THR A 32 16.60 6.27 15.15
C THR A 32 16.98 4.91 15.74
N THR A 33 16.00 4.04 16.00
CA THR A 33 16.31 2.65 16.35
C THR A 33 16.65 1.89 15.07
N SER A 34 17.89 1.41 14.96
CA SER A 34 18.33 0.56 13.85
C SER A 34 17.39 -0.65 13.71
N ILE A 35 16.91 -0.90 12.50
CA ILE A 35 16.12 -2.09 12.16
C ILE A 35 16.89 -3.33 12.67
N SER A 36 16.28 -4.13 13.54
CA SER A 36 16.93 -5.37 13.99
C SER A 36 17.16 -6.27 12.78
N SER A 37 18.34 -6.89 12.65
CA SER A 37 18.70 -7.75 11.50
C SER A 37 17.68 -8.87 11.25
N SER A 38 16.95 -9.28 12.29
CA SER A 38 15.85 -10.24 12.23
C SER A 38 14.65 -9.81 11.37
N ILE A 39 14.40 -8.50 11.21
CA ILE A 39 13.31 -7.94 10.39
C ILE A 39 13.64 -8.07 8.89
N LEU A 40 14.93 -8.06 8.52
CA LEU A 40 15.40 -8.23 7.14
C LEU A 40 15.46 -9.69 6.68
N ASN A 41 15.10 -10.65 7.55
CA ASN A 41 15.04 -12.06 7.20
C ASN A 41 13.81 -12.35 6.33
N TYR A 42 13.84 -11.94 5.06
CA TYR A 42 12.71 -12.13 4.14
C TYR A 42 12.50 -13.61 3.75
N ARG A 43 11.23 -13.94 3.51
CA ARG A 43 10.86 -15.21 2.86
C ARG A 43 11.14 -15.10 1.37
N HIS A 44 11.82 -16.09 0.83
CA HIS A 44 12.08 -16.19 -0.61
C HIS A 44 11.18 -17.26 -1.20
N GLU A 45 10.34 -16.87 -2.14
CA GLU A 45 9.44 -17.79 -2.84
C GLU A 45 9.30 -17.32 -4.27
N ASN A 46 9.42 -18.23 -5.23
CA ASN A 46 9.24 -17.91 -6.63
C ASN A 46 10.09 -16.72 -7.13
N GLY A 47 11.32 -16.56 -6.62
CA GLY A 47 12.24 -15.50 -7.05
C GLY A 47 11.85 -14.10 -6.57
N ARG A 48 10.85 -13.99 -5.69
CA ARG A 48 10.40 -12.75 -5.04
C ARG A 48 10.66 -12.84 -3.54
N THR A 49 10.77 -11.70 -2.87
CA THR A 49 10.87 -11.63 -1.41
C THR A 49 9.53 -11.23 -0.79
N TYR A 50 9.23 -11.77 0.40
CA TYR A 50 8.00 -11.51 1.15
C TYR A 50 8.33 -11.28 2.64
N HIS A 51 7.46 -10.54 3.33
CA HIS A 51 7.58 -10.32 4.77
C HIS A 51 7.48 -11.63 5.57
N ARG A 52 8.29 -11.73 6.64
CA ARG A 52 8.34 -12.89 7.55
C ARG A 52 7.53 -12.68 8.85
N TYR A 53 7.26 -11.43 9.22
CA TYR A 53 6.44 -11.11 10.39
C TYR A 53 4.99 -11.57 10.19
N LYS A 54 4.46 -12.40 11.10
CA LYS A 54 3.17 -13.11 10.96
C LYS A 54 3.07 -13.82 9.59
N ASP A 55 4.08 -14.64 9.30
CA ASP A 55 4.24 -15.39 8.03
C ASP A 55 2.91 -15.97 7.53
N GLY A 56 2.63 -15.74 6.24
CA GLY A 56 1.40 -16.17 5.59
C GLY A 56 0.18 -15.26 5.76
N LYS A 57 0.26 -14.12 6.47
CA LYS A 57 -0.86 -13.15 6.53
C LYS A 57 -0.80 -12.05 5.46
N TYR A 58 0.40 -11.62 5.06
CA TYR A 58 0.60 -10.68 3.97
C TYR A 58 1.18 -11.40 2.75
N HIS A 59 0.56 -11.20 1.60
CA HIS A 59 0.75 -12.04 0.42
C HIS A 59 1.48 -11.35 -0.72
N LEU A 60 1.76 -10.05 -0.58
CA LEU A 60 2.43 -9.27 -1.61
C LEU A 60 3.95 -9.24 -1.38
N PRO A 61 4.73 -9.17 -2.46
CA PRO A 61 6.19 -9.09 -2.37
C PRO A 61 6.66 -7.76 -1.78
N ASN A 62 7.92 -7.68 -1.38
CA ASN A 62 8.55 -6.48 -0.81
C ASN A 62 9.95 -6.21 -1.40
N ASP A 63 10.20 -6.71 -2.62
CA ASP A 63 11.43 -6.49 -3.36
C ASP A 63 11.44 -5.15 -4.11
N GLN A 64 12.61 -4.78 -4.64
CA GLN A 64 12.83 -3.53 -5.37
C GLN A 64 11.83 -3.33 -6.52
N VAL A 65 11.46 -4.40 -7.22
CA VAL A 65 10.48 -4.35 -8.32
C VAL A 65 9.11 -3.91 -7.82
N GLU A 66 8.70 -4.40 -6.64
CA GLU A 66 7.45 -3.97 -6.02
C GLU A 66 7.53 -2.53 -5.48
N ASN A 67 8.67 -2.12 -4.93
CA ASN A 67 8.88 -0.74 -4.46
C ASN A 67 8.75 0.27 -5.61
N GLU A 68 9.39 0.03 -6.74
CA GLU A 68 9.27 0.89 -7.94
C GLU A 68 7.83 0.96 -8.44
N ARG A 69 7.08 -0.14 -8.32
CA ARG A 69 5.66 -0.17 -8.65
C ARG A 69 4.83 0.68 -7.69
N LEU A 70 5.12 0.64 -6.39
CA LEU A 70 4.46 1.48 -5.38
C LEU A 70 4.76 2.97 -5.59
N ASP A 71 6.00 3.33 -5.92
CA ASP A 71 6.37 4.71 -6.23
C ASP A 71 5.66 5.22 -7.50
N LEU A 72 5.47 4.38 -8.51
CA LEU A 72 4.66 4.73 -9.67
C LEU A 72 3.18 4.90 -9.30
N GLN A 73 2.65 4.06 -8.41
CA GLN A 73 1.28 4.20 -7.92
C GLN A 73 1.07 5.52 -7.18
N HIS A 74 2.03 5.97 -6.38
CA HIS A 74 2.02 7.30 -5.77
C HIS A 74 1.90 8.42 -6.82
N ASN A 75 2.73 8.36 -7.87
CA ASN A 75 2.67 9.33 -8.97
C ASN A 75 1.32 9.32 -9.73
N LEU A 76 0.67 8.15 -9.86
CA LEU A 76 -0.67 8.07 -10.44
C LEU A 76 -1.72 8.78 -9.58
N PHE A 77 -1.60 8.72 -8.25
CA PHE A 77 -2.46 9.49 -7.34
C PHE A 77 -2.22 10.99 -7.46
N LEU A 78 -0.96 11.46 -7.51
CA LEU A 78 -0.63 12.86 -7.75
C LEU A 78 -1.26 13.36 -9.06
N LEU A 79 -1.07 12.64 -10.17
CA LEU A 79 -1.68 13.02 -11.47
C LEU A 79 -3.22 13.06 -11.40
N THR A 80 -3.81 12.17 -10.61
CA THR A 80 -5.26 12.11 -10.41
C THR A 80 -5.77 13.34 -9.67
N PHE A 81 -5.12 13.69 -8.56
CA PHE A 81 -5.51 14.79 -7.68
C PHE A 81 -5.00 16.15 -8.12
N GLY A 82 -4.22 16.21 -9.20
CA GLY A 82 -3.65 17.44 -9.73
C GLY A 82 -2.51 17.94 -8.86
N ASP A 83 -1.53 17.06 -8.65
CA ASP A 83 -0.31 17.27 -7.87
C ASP A 83 -0.57 17.59 -6.39
N LYS A 84 -1.60 16.95 -5.83
CA LYS A 84 -1.91 16.99 -4.39
C LYS A 84 -1.76 15.61 -3.78
N LEU A 85 -1.22 15.54 -2.57
CA LEU A 85 -1.03 14.30 -1.81
C LEU A 85 -2.34 13.68 -1.31
N GLY A 86 -3.40 14.47 -1.23
CA GLY A 86 -4.74 13.99 -0.89
C GLY A 86 -5.80 15.07 -1.07
N LEU A 87 -7.05 14.68 -0.79
CA LEU A 87 -8.22 15.54 -0.98
C LEU A 87 -8.83 16.02 0.33
N ALA A 88 -8.46 15.41 1.47
CA ALA A 88 -8.91 15.88 2.76
C ALA A 88 -8.30 17.27 3.07
N PRO A 89 -9.00 18.12 3.84
CA PRO A 89 -8.53 19.48 4.17
C PRO A 89 -7.10 19.60 4.71
N PRO A 90 -6.54 18.63 5.47
CA PRO A 90 -5.13 18.69 5.89
C PRO A 90 -4.10 18.62 4.77
N ASN A 91 -4.48 18.25 3.54
CA ASN A 91 -3.58 18.26 2.38
C ASN A 91 -3.56 19.61 1.64
N ASP A 92 -4.24 20.64 2.16
CA ASP A 92 -4.05 22.00 1.64
C ASP A 92 -2.70 22.55 2.15
N PRO A 93 -1.78 23.03 1.29
CA PRO A 93 -0.47 23.54 1.73
C PRO A 93 -0.52 24.66 2.77
N ALA A 94 -1.65 25.37 2.89
CA ALA A 94 -1.85 26.39 3.92
C ALA A 94 -2.39 25.83 5.25
N ALA A 95 -2.75 24.55 5.31
CA ALA A 95 -3.25 23.89 6.50
C ALA A 95 -2.12 23.76 7.54
N LYS A 96 -2.43 24.13 8.78
CA LYS A 96 -1.52 23.96 9.92
C LYS A 96 -1.80 22.63 10.57
N VAL A 97 -0.99 21.64 10.24
CA VAL A 97 -1.17 20.29 10.73
C VAL A 97 -0.12 20.02 11.81
N GLY A 98 -0.57 19.54 12.96
CA GLY A 98 0.36 19.28 14.06
C GLY A 98 1.08 17.95 13.88
N ARG A 99 0.32 16.90 13.57
CA ARG A 99 0.83 15.53 13.44
C ARG A 99 0.04 14.75 12.40
N VAL A 100 0.72 13.90 11.63
CA VAL A 100 0.14 12.99 10.65
C VAL A 100 0.65 11.58 10.89
N LEU A 101 -0.23 10.60 10.67
CA LEU A 101 0.07 9.18 10.70
C LEU A 101 -0.30 8.59 9.33
N ASP A 102 0.69 8.14 8.58
CA ASP A 102 0.54 7.39 7.34
C ASP A 102 0.58 5.88 7.63
N VAL A 103 -0.47 5.15 7.26
CA VAL A 103 -0.67 3.74 7.62
C VAL A 103 -0.66 2.89 6.36
N GLY A 104 0.25 1.92 6.31
CA GLY A 104 0.56 1.20 5.06
C GLY A 104 1.46 2.05 4.16
N THR A 105 2.44 2.73 4.78
CA THR A 105 3.28 3.74 4.12
C THR A 105 4.13 3.19 2.97
N GLY A 106 4.31 1.86 2.89
CA GLY A 106 5.06 1.22 1.83
C GLY A 106 6.51 1.72 1.77
N THR A 107 6.88 2.37 0.67
CA THR A 107 8.21 2.97 0.49
C THR A 107 8.45 4.21 1.34
N GLY A 108 7.39 4.80 1.92
CA GLY A 108 7.45 6.03 2.69
C GLY A 108 7.36 7.30 1.85
N ILE A 109 7.25 7.20 0.53
CA ILE A 109 7.28 8.35 -0.39
C ILE A 109 6.19 9.39 -0.07
N TRP A 110 4.97 8.94 0.27
CA TRP A 110 3.89 9.85 0.64
C TRP A 110 4.20 10.64 1.91
N ALA A 111 4.71 9.97 2.95
CA ALA A 111 5.07 10.60 4.21
C ALA A 111 6.22 11.61 4.06
N ILE A 112 7.19 11.30 3.19
CA ILE A 112 8.31 12.20 2.87
C ILE A 112 7.78 13.45 2.15
N ASP A 113 7.01 13.28 1.08
CA ASP A 113 6.46 14.41 0.32
C ASP A 113 5.56 15.28 1.21
N TYR A 114 4.76 14.66 2.10
CA TYR A 114 3.92 15.40 3.02
C TYR A 114 4.74 16.22 4.03
N ALA A 115 5.84 15.66 4.56
CA ALA A 115 6.74 16.39 5.46
C ALA A 115 7.45 17.55 4.76
N ASP A 116 7.78 17.40 3.47
CA ASP A 116 8.37 18.47 2.66
C ASP A 116 7.36 19.59 2.37
N GLU A 117 6.09 19.27 2.10
CA GLU A 117 5.00 20.26 1.92
C GLU A 117 4.61 20.95 3.25
N HIS A 118 4.75 20.25 4.38
CA HIS A 118 4.37 20.71 5.72
C HIS A 118 5.50 20.56 6.75
N PRO A 119 6.57 21.37 6.65
CA PRO A 119 7.78 21.20 7.47
C PRO A 119 7.57 21.43 8.98
N GLU A 120 6.46 22.03 9.37
CA GLU A 120 6.07 22.18 10.77
C GLU A 120 5.37 20.95 11.37
N THR A 121 4.99 19.98 10.54
CA THR A 121 4.22 18.80 10.93
C THR A 121 5.12 17.66 11.36
N GLU A 122 4.77 16.99 12.47
CA GLU A 122 5.36 15.69 12.81
C GLU A 122 4.68 14.58 12.00
N VAL A 123 5.39 13.96 11.05
CA VAL A 123 4.85 12.88 10.20
C VAL A 123 5.41 11.54 10.66
N ILE A 124 4.53 10.56 10.87
CA ILE A 124 4.88 9.19 11.24
C ILE A 124 4.34 8.25 10.15
N GLY A 125 5.22 7.49 9.48
CA GLY A 125 4.83 6.41 8.57
C GLY A 125 4.96 5.04 9.24
N VAL A 126 3.97 4.17 9.07
CA VAL A 126 3.98 2.79 9.62
C VAL A 126 3.55 1.75 8.58
N ASP A 127 4.13 0.55 8.66
CA ASP A 127 3.78 -0.60 7.80
C ASP A 127 3.73 -1.94 8.62
N LEU A 128 2.95 -2.92 8.15
CA LEU A 128 2.64 -4.30 8.63
C LEU A 128 2.84 -4.75 10.10
N SER A 129 2.71 -3.80 11.04
CA SER A 129 2.00 -3.84 12.34
C SER A 129 2.77 -4.14 13.65
N PRO A 130 2.36 -3.41 14.72
CA PRO A 130 1.60 -4.05 15.78
C PRO A 130 0.17 -3.49 15.87
N ILE A 131 -0.75 -4.42 16.09
CA ILE A 131 -2.20 -4.28 16.36
C ILE A 131 -2.46 -3.09 17.29
N GLN A 132 -2.84 -1.93 16.74
CA GLN A 132 -3.16 -0.77 17.57
C GLN A 132 -4.63 -0.81 18.00
N PRO A 133 -4.95 -0.53 19.27
CA PRO A 133 -6.31 -0.35 19.73
C PRO A 133 -6.93 0.88 19.06
N ALA A 134 -8.27 0.95 19.08
CA ALA A 134 -9.12 1.94 18.41
C ALA A 134 -8.45 3.29 18.10
N PHE A 135 -8.47 3.66 16.81
CA PHE A 135 -8.00 4.92 16.25
C PHE A 135 -8.29 6.12 17.17
N ASN A 136 -7.26 6.64 17.83
CA ASN A 136 -7.36 7.83 18.68
C ASN A 136 -7.04 9.10 17.89
N LEU A 137 -7.79 9.36 16.82
CA LEU A 137 -7.75 10.66 16.16
C LEU A 137 -8.16 11.73 17.19
N LYS A 138 -7.48 12.88 17.22
CA LYS A 138 -7.92 13.99 18.09
C LYS A 138 -9.29 14.49 17.59
N PRO A 139 -10.19 14.97 18.48
CA PRO A 139 -11.36 15.73 18.03
C PRO A 139 -10.96 16.79 17.01
N GLY A 140 -11.69 16.88 15.91
CA GLY A 140 -11.37 17.79 14.82
C GLY A 140 -10.39 17.27 13.76
N GLY A 141 -9.71 16.14 13.98
CA GLY A 141 -8.79 15.54 13.02
C GLY A 141 -9.50 14.86 11.84
N TYR A 142 -8.76 14.63 10.75
CA TYR A 142 -9.26 13.92 9.56
C TYR A 142 -8.57 12.57 9.36
N THR A 143 -9.29 11.65 8.71
CA THR A 143 -8.73 10.44 8.12
C THR A 143 -9.12 10.42 6.66
N GLU A 144 -8.18 10.09 5.78
CA GLU A 144 -8.39 9.87 4.35
C GLU A 144 -7.94 8.46 3.97
N ILE A 145 -8.74 7.78 3.15
CA ILE A 145 -8.47 6.46 2.59
C ILE A 145 -8.42 6.60 1.08
N GLN A 146 -7.23 6.38 0.51
CA GLN A 146 -6.99 6.34 -0.93
C GLN A 146 -6.83 4.88 -1.36
N GLU A 147 -7.68 4.39 -2.26
CA GLU A 147 -7.70 2.96 -2.59
C GLU A 147 -8.04 2.68 -4.06
N ILE A 148 -7.50 1.56 -4.57
CA ILE A 148 -7.77 0.99 -5.88
C ILE A 148 -8.69 -0.22 -5.74
N GLY A 149 -9.77 -0.25 -6.52
CA GLY A 149 -10.75 -1.31 -6.40
C GLY A 149 -10.21 -2.62 -6.98
N GLY A 150 -10.51 -3.73 -6.30
CA GLY A 150 -10.03 -5.06 -6.67
C GLY A 150 -10.67 -5.65 -7.94
N THR A 151 -11.64 -4.97 -8.54
CA THR A 151 -12.29 -5.40 -9.78
C THR A 151 -12.15 -4.32 -10.85
N ILE A 152 -11.64 -4.72 -12.02
CA ILE A 152 -11.58 -3.87 -13.21
C ILE A 152 -12.96 -3.82 -13.85
N LEU A 153 -13.41 -2.62 -14.21
CA LEU A 153 -14.74 -2.34 -14.74
C LEU A 153 -14.67 -1.76 -16.15
N SER A 154 -15.81 -1.73 -16.84
CA SER A 154 -16.00 -1.07 -18.13
C SER A 154 -17.42 -0.53 -18.20
N ASP A 155 -17.58 0.68 -18.74
CA ASP A 155 -18.89 1.34 -18.82
C ASP A 155 -19.68 0.99 -20.09
N ASP A 156 -19.00 0.44 -21.11
CA ASP A 156 -19.59 0.23 -22.45
C ASP A 156 -19.64 -1.25 -22.87
N GLY A 157 -19.31 -2.15 -21.95
CA GLY A 157 -19.38 -3.60 -22.14
C GLY A 157 -18.29 -4.16 -23.04
N THR A 158 -17.25 -3.38 -23.39
CA THR A 158 -16.11 -3.88 -24.16
C THR A 158 -15.25 -4.88 -23.37
N LEU A 159 -15.25 -4.77 -22.04
CA LEU A 159 -14.75 -5.84 -21.16
C LEU A 159 -15.88 -6.82 -20.82
N THR A 160 -15.70 -8.07 -21.22
CA THR A 160 -16.67 -9.17 -21.01
C THR A 160 -16.11 -10.26 -20.09
N PRO A 161 -16.96 -11.09 -19.46
CA PRO A 161 -16.51 -12.20 -18.61
C PRO A 161 -15.60 -13.24 -19.29
N ASP A 162 -15.61 -13.31 -20.62
CA ASP A 162 -14.78 -14.25 -21.37
C ASP A 162 -13.32 -13.83 -21.44
N HIS A 163 -13.03 -12.54 -21.25
CA HIS A 163 -11.68 -12.00 -21.24
C HIS A 163 -10.86 -12.57 -20.09
N ALA A 164 -9.57 -12.81 -20.36
CA ALA A 164 -8.60 -13.22 -19.36
C ALA A 164 -8.47 -12.18 -18.25
N LEU A 165 -8.58 -10.89 -18.57
CA LEU A 165 -8.56 -9.81 -17.58
C LEU A 165 -9.70 -9.91 -16.55
N SER A 166 -10.92 -10.19 -16.99
CA SER A 166 -12.06 -10.40 -16.09
C SER A 166 -11.89 -11.64 -15.23
N LYS A 167 -11.44 -12.75 -15.83
CA LYS A 167 -11.13 -13.99 -15.11
C LYS A 167 -10.04 -13.79 -14.07
N TRP A 168 -9.04 -12.96 -14.37
CA TRP A 168 -7.96 -12.62 -13.46
C TRP A 168 -8.46 -11.90 -12.20
N CYS A 169 -9.33 -10.89 -12.35
CA CYS A 169 -9.95 -10.21 -11.19
C CYS A 169 -10.74 -11.19 -10.31
N ILE A 170 -11.51 -12.10 -10.91
CA ILE A 170 -12.30 -13.11 -10.19
C ILE A 170 -11.38 -14.06 -9.40
N LEU A 171 -10.39 -14.65 -10.07
CA LEU A 171 -9.43 -15.57 -9.44
C LEU A 171 -8.65 -14.89 -8.31
N LEU A 172 -8.30 -13.62 -8.46
CA LEU A 172 -7.60 -12.85 -7.43
C LEU A 172 -8.51 -12.58 -6.22
N GLY A 173 -9.76 -12.19 -6.44
CA GLY A 173 -10.75 -12.03 -5.36
C GLY A 173 -10.99 -13.32 -4.59
N GLU A 174 -11.13 -14.45 -5.29
CA GLU A 174 -11.24 -15.78 -4.68
C GLU A 174 -9.99 -16.14 -3.88
N ALA A 175 -8.80 -15.88 -4.42
CA ALA A 175 -7.55 -16.17 -3.75
C ALA A 175 -7.42 -15.38 -2.45
N PHE A 176 -7.67 -14.08 -2.48
CA PHE A 176 -7.62 -13.24 -1.28
C PHE A 176 -8.66 -13.66 -0.23
N THR A 177 -9.86 -14.04 -0.66
CA THR A 177 -10.89 -14.56 0.25
C THR A 177 -10.43 -15.85 0.94
N LYS A 178 -9.88 -16.82 0.19
CA LYS A 178 -9.34 -18.08 0.74
C LYS A 178 -8.16 -17.86 1.69
N LEU A 179 -7.37 -16.83 1.44
CA LEU A 179 -6.20 -16.45 2.24
C LEU A 179 -6.55 -15.58 3.45
N GLY A 180 -7.83 -15.34 3.72
CA GLY A 180 -8.31 -14.63 4.90
C GLY A 180 -8.23 -13.11 4.81
N SER A 181 -8.00 -12.55 3.61
CA SER A 181 -8.09 -11.11 3.38
C SER A 181 -9.56 -10.69 3.25
N MET A 182 -9.95 -9.64 3.98
CA MET A 182 -11.26 -9.02 3.81
C MET A 182 -11.18 -7.96 2.72
N SER A 183 -11.86 -8.17 1.60
CA SER A 183 -12.12 -7.08 0.64
C SER A 183 -13.30 -6.26 1.15
N ILE A 184 -13.07 -4.98 1.40
CA ILE A 184 -14.15 -4.03 1.72
C ILE A 184 -14.51 -3.31 0.44
N GLU A 185 -15.77 -3.43 0.03
CA GLU A 185 -16.29 -2.67 -1.10
C GLU A 185 -16.30 -1.18 -0.76
N PHE A 186 -15.92 -0.35 -1.73
CA PHE A 186 -15.80 1.09 -1.53
C PHE A 186 -17.06 1.75 -0.97
N ASP A 187 -18.23 1.26 -1.36
CA ASP A 187 -19.52 1.81 -0.92
C ASP A 187 -19.78 1.55 0.57
N LYS A 188 -19.14 0.54 1.14
CA LYS A 188 -19.24 0.21 2.57
C LYS A 188 -18.33 1.09 3.42
N ILE A 189 -17.19 1.54 2.89
CA ILE A 189 -16.22 2.34 3.65
C ILE A 189 -16.88 3.62 4.18
N LYS A 190 -17.60 4.35 3.32
CA LYS A 190 -18.32 5.56 3.73
C LYS A 190 -19.34 5.29 4.84
N ALA A 191 -20.15 4.24 4.67
CA ALA A 191 -21.14 3.85 5.66
C ALA A 191 -20.49 3.47 7.00
N ILE A 192 -19.38 2.71 6.96
CA ILE A 192 -18.60 2.35 8.15
C ILE A 192 -18.06 3.62 8.82
N MET A 193 -17.48 4.58 8.08
CA MET A 193 -16.99 5.83 8.65
C MET A 193 -18.09 6.62 9.37
N GLN A 194 -19.29 6.67 8.78
CA GLN A 194 -20.44 7.34 9.40
C GLN A 194 -20.94 6.58 10.64
N GLU A 195 -21.00 5.25 10.58
CA GLU A 195 -21.43 4.39 11.69
C GLU A 195 -20.48 4.50 12.89
N VAL A 196 -19.17 4.58 12.67
CA VAL A 196 -18.17 4.78 13.74
C VAL A 196 -18.06 6.24 14.20
N GLY A 197 -18.87 7.14 13.65
CA GLY A 197 -19.08 8.49 14.16
C GLY A 197 -18.26 9.60 13.48
N PHE A 198 -17.65 9.36 12.32
CA PHE A 198 -17.08 10.46 11.52
C PHE A 198 -18.21 11.33 10.94
N ILE A 199 -17.97 12.64 10.94
CA ILE A 199 -18.82 13.66 10.31
C ILE A 199 -18.14 14.18 9.04
N ASP A 200 -18.87 14.94 8.23
CA ASP A 200 -18.37 15.54 6.98
C ASP A 200 -17.70 14.52 6.05
N VAL A 201 -18.27 13.30 5.98
CA VAL A 201 -17.71 12.21 5.19
C VAL A 201 -17.96 12.43 3.70
N ASP A 202 -16.89 12.70 2.97
CA ASP A 202 -16.88 12.88 1.52
C ASP A 202 -16.31 11.64 0.83
N ASP A 203 -16.80 11.36 -0.37
CA ASP A 203 -16.41 10.20 -1.18
C ASP A 203 -16.20 10.66 -2.61
N LYS A 204 -14.94 10.67 -3.04
CA LYS A 204 -14.50 11.05 -4.37
C LYS A 204 -14.11 9.80 -5.14
N ARG A 205 -14.81 9.54 -6.24
CA ARG A 205 -14.58 8.42 -7.15
C ARG A 205 -13.83 8.88 -8.40
N PHE A 206 -12.81 8.11 -8.79
CA PHE A 206 -12.04 8.34 -10.01
C PHE A 206 -11.93 7.04 -10.83
N LYS A 207 -11.46 7.17 -12.08
CA LYS A 207 -11.24 6.05 -12.98
C LYS A 207 -9.83 6.14 -13.53
N TRP A 208 -9.05 5.08 -13.35
CA TRP A 208 -7.76 4.91 -14.00
C TRP A 208 -7.93 3.96 -15.19
N PRO A 209 -7.91 4.47 -16.42
CA PRO A 209 -7.99 3.62 -17.62
C PRO A 209 -6.90 2.55 -17.59
N THR A 210 -7.19 1.33 -18.04
CA THR A 210 -6.19 0.24 -18.05
C THR A 210 -5.13 0.40 -19.14
N ASN A 211 -5.40 1.24 -20.14
CA ASN A 211 -4.48 1.59 -21.22
C ASN A 211 -4.85 2.95 -21.85
N SER A 212 -4.22 3.29 -22.97
CA SER A 212 -4.32 4.59 -23.64
C SER A 212 -5.57 4.80 -24.52
N TRP A 213 -6.63 3.98 -24.33
CA TRP A 213 -7.90 4.09 -25.06
C TRP A 213 -8.64 5.45 -24.95
N PRO A 214 -8.54 6.24 -23.85
CA PRO A 214 -9.25 7.51 -23.78
C PRO A 214 -8.77 8.51 -24.82
N ARG A 215 -9.70 9.35 -25.30
CA ARG A 215 -9.36 10.49 -26.18
C ARG A 215 -8.84 11.70 -25.43
N ASP A 216 -9.33 11.91 -24.20
CA ASP A 216 -8.88 13.00 -23.35
C ASP A 216 -7.39 12.85 -23.03
N LYS A 217 -6.63 13.94 -23.16
CA LYS A 217 -5.17 13.90 -23.03
C LYS A 217 -4.73 13.46 -21.63
N LYS A 218 -5.38 13.97 -20.58
CA LYS A 218 -5.04 13.64 -19.18
C LYS A 218 -5.33 12.16 -18.93
N TYR A 219 -6.52 11.68 -19.30
CA TYR A 219 -6.87 10.28 -19.07
C TYR A 219 -6.09 9.31 -19.95
N LYS A 220 -5.66 9.72 -21.14
CA LYS A 220 -4.79 8.92 -21.99
C LYS A 220 -3.39 8.73 -21.40
N GLU A 221 -2.83 9.80 -20.85
CA GLU A 221 -1.56 9.76 -20.12
C GLU A 221 -1.70 8.89 -18.86
N LEU A 222 -2.72 9.14 -18.05
CA LEU A 222 -3.04 8.35 -16.86
C LEU A 222 -3.18 6.87 -17.19
N GLY A 223 -3.88 6.54 -18.29
CA GLY A 223 -4.04 5.17 -18.74
C GLY A 223 -2.75 4.52 -19.23
N THR A 224 -1.83 5.29 -19.80
CA THR A 224 -0.50 4.80 -20.22
C THR A 224 0.33 4.42 -19.00
N TRP A 225 0.37 5.29 -17.98
CA TRP A 225 1.10 5.02 -16.75
C TRP A 225 0.45 3.92 -15.92
N ASN A 226 -0.88 3.89 -15.83
CA ASN A 226 -1.61 2.84 -15.11
C ASN A 226 -1.43 1.46 -15.79
N ASN A 227 -1.31 1.42 -17.11
CA ASN A 227 -0.99 0.18 -17.82
C ASN A 227 0.37 -0.40 -17.41
N TYR A 228 1.40 0.45 -17.30
CA TYR A 228 2.72 0.04 -16.86
C TYR A 228 2.69 -0.45 -15.40
N ASN A 229 2.06 0.32 -14.50
CA ASN A 229 1.84 -0.07 -13.11
C ASN A 229 1.12 -1.44 -13.01
N SER A 230 0.00 -1.59 -13.71
CA SER A 230 -0.81 -2.82 -13.70
C SER A 230 -0.03 -4.01 -14.27
N SER A 231 0.71 -3.82 -15.36
CA SER A 231 1.51 -4.88 -15.99
C SER A 231 2.57 -5.45 -15.04
N ASN A 232 3.18 -4.60 -14.21
CA ASN A 232 4.12 -5.00 -13.17
C ASN A 232 3.39 -5.64 -11.97
N ALA A 233 2.20 -5.14 -11.62
CA ALA A 233 1.38 -5.68 -10.53
C ALA A 233 0.91 -7.12 -10.80
N LEU A 234 0.67 -7.50 -12.06
CA LEU A 234 0.10 -8.80 -12.42
C LEU A 234 0.85 -9.97 -11.78
N GLU A 235 2.17 -10.01 -11.90
CA GLU A 235 2.96 -11.10 -11.32
C GLU A 235 3.00 -11.04 -9.80
N SER A 236 3.23 -9.84 -9.23
CA SER A 236 3.25 -9.62 -7.79
C SER A 236 1.97 -10.08 -7.09
N LEU A 237 0.81 -9.76 -7.68
CA LEU A 237 -0.49 -10.10 -7.13
C LEU A 237 -0.83 -11.57 -7.33
N SER A 238 -0.41 -12.18 -8.43
CA SER A 238 -0.88 -13.52 -8.83
C SER A 238 0.01 -14.65 -8.35
N MET A 239 1.33 -14.45 -8.27
CA MET A 239 2.26 -15.57 -8.10
C MET A 239 2.05 -16.30 -6.78
N ALA A 240 2.08 -15.57 -5.66
CA ALA A 240 1.85 -16.15 -4.34
C ALA A 240 0.36 -16.43 -4.08
N SER A 241 -0.55 -15.59 -4.56
CA SER A 241 -1.97 -15.76 -4.29
C SER A 241 -2.53 -17.00 -5.00
N PHE A 242 -2.20 -17.21 -6.27
CA PHE A 242 -2.71 -18.35 -7.05
C PHE A 242 -2.01 -19.65 -6.66
N SER A 243 -0.70 -19.62 -6.37
CA SER A 243 0.00 -20.82 -5.89
C SER A 243 -0.57 -21.30 -4.55
N ARG A 244 -0.79 -20.39 -3.60
CA ARG A 244 -1.26 -20.73 -2.25
C ARG A 244 -2.75 -21.04 -2.19
N ALA A 245 -3.59 -20.31 -2.92
CA ALA A 245 -5.05 -20.42 -2.82
C ALA A 245 -5.68 -21.38 -3.85
N HIS A 246 -5.05 -21.51 -5.02
CA HIS A 246 -5.56 -22.32 -6.14
C HIS A 246 -4.65 -23.49 -6.49
N GLY A 247 -3.46 -23.58 -5.89
CA GLY A 247 -2.51 -24.67 -6.12
C GLY A 247 -1.80 -24.60 -7.47
N TRP A 248 -1.83 -23.45 -8.14
CA TRP A 248 -1.27 -23.30 -9.48
C TRP A 248 0.27 -23.36 -9.45
N SER A 249 0.83 -23.99 -10.47
CA SER A 249 2.27 -23.93 -10.74
C SER A 249 2.66 -22.54 -11.24
N ARG A 250 3.94 -22.19 -11.13
CA ARG A 250 4.47 -20.94 -11.70
C ARG A 250 4.18 -20.85 -13.19
N GLU A 251 4.33 -21.95 -13.92
CA GLU A 251 4.13 -22.03 -15.37
C GLU A 251 2.67 -21.76 -15.74
N GLU A 252 1.72 -22.27 -14.96
CA GLU A 252 0.29 -22.00 -15.13
C GLU A 252 -0.02 -20.52 -14.93
N VAL A 253 0.48 -19.93 -13.83
CA VAL A 253 0.33 -18.48 -13.55
C VAL A 253 0.93 -17.66 -14.68
N THR A 254 2.18 -17.94 -15.06
CA THR A 254 2.90 -17.18 -16.08
C THR A 254 2.18 -17.26 -17.43
N THR A 255 1.71 -18.45 -17.81
CA THR A 255 0.97 -18.66 -19.07
C THR A 255 -0.34 -17.88 -19.07
N PHE A 256 -1.12 -17.95 -17.99
CA PHE A 256 -2.37 -17.20 -17.88
C PHE A 256 -2.13 -15.68 -17.95
N LEU A 257 -1.08 -15.18 -17.29
CA LEU A 257 -0.73 -13.76 -17.33
C LEU A 257 -0.31 -13.26 -18.72
N VAL A 258 0.07 -14.13 -19.66
CA VAL A 258 0.27 -13.73 -21.06
C VAL A 258 -1.04 -13.26 -21.68
N ASP A 259 -2.14 -13.99 -21.47
CA ASP A 259 -3.44 -13.62 -22.03
C ASP A 259 -4.04 -12.42 -21.29
N VAL A 260 -3.84 -12.32 -19.97
CA VAL A 260 -4.23 -11.13 -19.20
C VAL A 260 -3.54 -9.87 -19.73
N ARG A 261 -2.23 -9.95 -20.05
CA ARG A 261 -1.49 -8.82 -20.64
C ARG A 261 -2.00 -8.46 -22.04
N LYS A 262 -2.45 -9.43 -22.85
CA LYS A 262 -3.05 -9.13 -24.16
C LYS A 262 -4.31 -8.28 -24.00
N ASP A 263 -5.19 -8.66 -23.07
CA ASP A 263 -6.41 -7.91 -22.79
C ASP A 263 -6.11 -6.54 -22.19
N LEU A 264 -5.22 -6.47 -21.20
CA LEU A 264 -4.82 -5.22 -20.53
C LEU A 264 -4.30 -4.18 -21.54
N ASN A 265 -3.54 -4.64 -22.55
CA ASN A 265 -2.94 -3.78 -23.58
C ASN A 265 -3.82 -3.55 -24.81
N ASN A 266 -5.03 -4.13 -24.86
CA ASN A 266 -5.92 -3.98 -26.00
C ASN A 266 -6.71 -2.67 -25.92
N PRO A 267 -6.48 -1.67 -26.80
CA PRO A 267 -7.18 -0.39 -26.75
C PRO A 267 -8.65 -0.48 -27.17
N SER A 268 -9.12 -1.61 -27.69
CA SER A 268 -10.56 -1.85 -27.92
C SER A 268 -11.31 -2.29 -26.67
N ILE A 269 -10.59 -2.62 -25.58
CA ILE A 269 -11.17 -2.91 -24.27
C ILE A 269 -11.08 -1.63 -23.44
N HIS A 270 -12.21 -0.92 -23.32
CA HIS A 270 -12.33 0.32 -22.56
C HIS A 270 -12.57 0.02 -21.08
N ALA A 271 -11.54 -0.57 -20.47
CA ALA A 271 -11.54 -0.95 -19.07
C ALA A 271 -10.85 0.11 -18.19
N TYR A 272 -11.18 0.11 -16.90
CA TYR A 272 -10.57 0.98 -15.90
C TYR A 272 -10.54 0.33 -14.51
N ASN A 273 -9.55 0.72 -13.71
CA ASN A 273 -9.55 0.50 -12.27
C ASN A 273 -10.40 1.60 -11.59
N PRO A 274 -11.42 1.25 -10.80
CA PRO A 274 -12.13 2.23 -9.98
C PRO A 274 -11.21 2.66 -8.82
N ILE A 275 -11.20 3.96 -8.52
CA ILE A 275 -10.37 4.55 -7.47
C ILE A 275 -11.27 5.34 -6.52
N CYS A 276 -10.97 5.35 -5.24
CA CYS A 276 -11.61 6.26 -4.29
C CYS A 276 -10.61 7.04 -3.44
N SER A 277 -10.99 8.27 -3.10
CA SER A 277 -10.51 8.99 -1.92
C SER A 277 -11.73 9.26 -1.04
N ILE A 278 -11.77 8.63 0.13
CA ILE A 278 -12.86 8.78 1.10
C ILE A 278 -12.26 9.37 2.36
N TYR A 279 -12.79 10.49 2.82
CA TYR A 279 -12.29 11.12 4.04
C TYR A 279 -13.42 11.60 4.92
N GLY A 280 -13.13 11.75 6.21
CA GLY A 280 -14.08 12.23 7.20
C GLY A 280 -13.38 12.86 8.39
N LYS A 281 -14.10 13.74 9.08
CA LYS A 281 -13.63 14.46 10.26
C LYS A 281 -14.14 13.75 11.52
N LYS A 282 -13.28 13.55 12.51
CA LYS A 282 -13.76 13.17 13.84
C LYS A 282 -14.46 14.37 14.47
N PRO A 283 -15.66 14.21 15.07
CA PRO A 283 -16.38 15.29 15.70
C PRO A 283 -15.51 16.10 16.66
N ASP A 284 -15.79 17.40 16.75
CA ASP A 284 -15.24 18.23 17.80
C ASP A 284 -15.80 17.76 19.17
N ALA A 285 -15.05 18.02 20.25
CA ALA A 285 -15.41 17.56 21.60
C ALA A 285 -16.63 18.30 22.17
#